data_AF-A0A7S3TPN7-F1
#
_entry.id   AF-A0A7S3TPN7-F1
#
_cell.length_a   1.000
_cell.length_b   1.000
_cell.length_c   1.000
_cell.angle_alpha   90.00
_cell.angle_beta   90.00
_cell.angle_gamma   90.00
#
_symmetry.space_group_name_H-M   'P 1'
#
loop_
_entity.id
_entity.type
_entity.pdbx_description
1 polymer ?
#
loop_
_entity_poly.entity_id
_entity_poly.type
_entity_poly.pdbx_seq_one_letter_code
_entity_poly.pdbx_strand_id
1 'polypeptide(L)'
;CCTFWLWCLSVRTPRYWPIGVLTGISYSYMVAAWGGYIFVLNMIGVHVAILVAIGRFNSGVHRAYSLFFVIGTAGAMQIPVVGWTPLRSLEQMGPLLVFLGIQVLEFCDIMRRKRKMGDAEFVKFRIQAIMAVGGILVAAACCLYPTGYFGPLSSRIRGLFVKHTKTGNPLVDSVAEHQPANAGMYASYLNLPLDYALMGGLVSLWKRNNAFYFLALYGFIAQHFSGKMSRLVLICGPVVAVACAIWCGWLLDQLLEPFLLLLG
;
A
#
# COMPACT_ATOMS: atom_id res chain seq x y z
N CYS A 1 -1.08 10.02 7.23
CA CYS A 1 -1.34 10.88 6.05
C CYS A 1 -0.07 11.43 5.40
N CYS A 2 0.85 12.07 6.15
CA CYS A 2 2.09 12.63 5.59
C CYS A 2 2.89 11.61 4.75
N THR A 3 3.10 10.39 5.26
CA THR A 3 3.80 9.31 4.54
C THR A 3 3.15 8.99 3.19
N PHE A 4 1.82 8.91 3.14
CA PHE A 4 1.09 8.63 1.89
C PHE A 4 1.15 9.80 0.92
N TRP A 5 1.12 11.04 1.41
CA TRP A 5 1.26 12.22 0.57
C TRP A 5 2.66 12.30 -0.08
N LEU A 6 3.73 12.10 0.72
CA LEU A 6 5.11 12.06 0.23
C LEU A 6 5.33 10.90 -0.74
N TRP A 7 4.73 9.74 -0.46
CA TRP A 7 4.75 8.59 -1.36
C TRP A 7 4.12 8.92 -2.72
N CYS A 8 2.88 9.40 -2.73
CA CYS A 8 2.19 9.79 -3.96
C CYS A 8 2.98 10.85 -4.75
N LEU A 9 3.61 11.80 -4.06
CA LEU A 9 4.46 12.82 -4.68
C LEU A 9 5.70 12.20 -5.35
N SER A 10 6.34 11.23 -4.69
CA SER A 10 7.53 10.54 -5.22
C SER A 10 7.22 9.70 -6.47
N VAL A 11 6.01 9.15 -6.57
CA VAL A 11 5.57 8.29 -7.68
C VAL A 11 4.97 9.07 -8.85
N ARG A 12 4.54 10.32 -8.63
CA ARG A 12 3.87 11.15 -9.65
C ARG A 12 4.78 11.47 -10.84
N THR A 13 6.05 11.74 -10.59
CA THR A 13 7.01 12.12 -11.64
C THR A 13 8.35 11.39 -11.43
N PRO A 14 8.98 10.85 -12.48
CA PRO A 14 10.22 10.10 -12.34
C PRO A 14 11.40 10.91 -11.78
N ARG A 15 11.37 12.24 -11.87
CA ARG A 15 12.41 13.14 -11.34
C ARG A 15 12.36 13.32 -9.82
N TYR A 16 11.21 13.05 -9.19
CA TYR A 16 11.00 13.24 -7.75
C TYR A 16 11.36 12.01 -6.90
N TRP A 17 12.16 11.08 -7.46
CA TRP A 17 12.66 9.91 -6.73
C TRP A 17 13.35 10.22 -5.38
N PRO A 18 14.06 11.37 -5.17
CA PRO A 18 14.69 11.65 -3.88
C PRO A 18 13.68 11.86 -2.74
N ILE A 19 12.43 12.22 -3.06
CA ILE A 19 11.34 12.37 -2.08
C ILE A 19 10.99 11.02 -1.41
N GLY A 20 11.40 9.90 -2.01
CA GLY A 20 11.34 8.58 -1.38
C GLY A 20 12.10 8.52 -0.04
N VAL A 21 13.18 9.31 0.11
CA VAL A 21 13.94 9.41 1.37
C VAL A 21 13.08 10.04 2.48
N LEU A 22 12.44 11.18 2.17
CA LEU A 22 11.53 11.84 3.11
C LEU A 22 10.34 10.95 3.45
N THR A 23 9.87 10.15 2.48
CA THR A 23 8.82 9.16 2.71
C THR A 23 9.28 8.09 3.71
N GLY A 24 10.50 7.58 3.57
CA GLY A 24 11.10 6.62 4.50
C GLY A 24 11.28 7.19 5.91
N ILE A 25 11.74 8.44 6.04
CA ILE A 25 11.88 9.13 7.34
C ILE A 25 10.51 9.33 8.00
N SER A 26 9.52 9.79 7.23
CA SER A 26 8.15 9.94 7.70
C SER A 26 7.55 8.61 8.15
N TYR A 27 7.88 7.52 7.46
CA TYR A 27 7.47 6.17 7.86
C TYR A 27 8.11 5.75 9.18
N SER A 28 9.42 5.95 9.37
CA SER A 28 10.11 5.66 10.63
C SER A 28 9.48 6.41 11.81
N TYR A 29 9.12 7.68 11.62
CA TYR A 29 8.37 8.43 12.63
C TYR A 29 7.00 7.80 12.93
N MET A 30 6.30 7.33 11.89
CA MET A 30 5.01 6.65 12.08
C MET A 30 5.14 5.32 12.82
N VAL A 31 6.21 4.56 12.57
CA VAL A 31 6.52 3.32 13.30
C VAL A 31 6.71 3.60 14.79
N ALA A 32 7.35 4.72 15.14
CA ALA A 32 7.54 5.13 16.52
C ALA A 32 6.24 5.61 17.18
N ALA A 33 5.35 6.25 16.42
CA ALA A 33 4.12 6.83 16.93
C ALA A 33 2.95 5.84 17.04
N TRP A 34 2.83 4.87 16.11
CA TRP A 34 1.64 4.02 16.04
C TRP A 34 1.91 2.62 15.46
N GLY A 35 1.35 1.60 16.09
CA GLY A 35 1.43 0.19 15.66
C GLY A 35 0.76 -0.14 14.32
N GLY A 36 0.01 0.80 13.72
CA GLY A 36 -0.57 0.66 12.38
C GLY A 36 0.44 0.80 11.22
N TYR A 37 1.74 0.86 11.50
CA TYR A 37 2.79 0.94 10.47
C TYR A 37 2.83 -0.28 9.53
N ILE A 38 2.36 -1.43 9.99
CA ILE A 38 2.26 -2.67 9.20
C ILE A 38 1.27 -2.47 8.04
N PHE A 39 0.17 -1.75 8.29
CA PHE A 39 -0.80 -1.41 7.26
C PHE A 39 -0.18 -0.52 6.17
N VAL A 40 0.55 0.53 6.57
CA VAL A 40 1.19 1.47 5.65
C VAL A 40 2.23 0.79 4.76
N LEU A 41 3.07 -0.06 5.34
CA LEU A 41 4.09 -0.78 4.59
C LEU A 41 3.48 -1.73 3.56
N ASN A 42 2.49 -2.52 3.98
CA ASN A 42 1.78 -3.44 3.09
C ASN A 42 1.04 -2.71 1.98
N MET A 43 0.39 -1.59 2.29
CA MET A 43 -0.36 -0.83 1.30
C MET A 43 0.54 -0.22 0.22
N ILE A 44 1.70 0.32 0.61
CA ILE A 44 2.71 0.81 -0.34
C ILE A 44 3.25 -0.35 -1.18
N GLY A 45 3.55 -1.51 -0.58
CA GLY A 45 3.99 -2.70 -1.30
C GLY A 45 2.97 -3.19 -2.34
N VAL A 46 1.69 -3.33 -1.96
CA VAL A 46 0.60 -3.73 -2.87
C VAL A 46 0.42 -2.71 -3.99
N HIS A 47 0.51 -1.42 -3.69
CA HIS A 47 0.42 -0.39 -4.73
C HIS A 47 1.49 -0.55 -5.80
N VAL A 48 2.74 -0.79 -5.41
CA VAL A 48 3.81 -0.97 -6.41
C VAL A 48 3.66 -2.30 -7.15
N ALA A 49 3.21 -3.36 -6.48
CA ALA A 49 2.89 -4.62 -7.15
C ALA A 49 1.81 -4.43 -8.24
N ILE A 50 0.79 -3.63 -7.97
CA ILE A 50 -0.26 -3.29 -8.95
C ILE A 50 0.31 -2.43 -10.09
N LEU A 51 1.16 -1.44 -9.80
CA LEU A 51 1.81 -0.66 -10.86
C LEU A 51 2.65 -1.53 -11.80
N VAL A 52 3.36 -2.53 -11.24
CA VAL A 52 4.10 -3.53 -12.00
C VAL A 52 3.15 -4.41 -12.82
N ALA A 53 2.03 -4.86 -12.26
CA ALA A 53 1.05 -5.69 -12.94
C ALA A 53 0.34 -4.96 -14.10
N ILE A 54 0.06 -3.67 -13.94
CA ILE A 54 -0.50 -2.79 -14.99
C ILE A 54 0.56 -2.51 -16.09
N GLY A 55 1.82 -2.90 -15.88
CA GLY A 55 2.92 -2.68 -16.83
C GLY A 55 3.43 -1.24 -16.84
N ARG A 56 3.03 -0.40 -15.87
CA ARG A 56 3.50 0.99 -15.72
C ARG A 56 4.75 1.07 -14.86
N PHE A 57 5.72 0.21 -15.18
CA PHE A 57 7.01 0.23 -14.52
C PHE A 57 7.85 1.40 -15.03
N ASN A 58 8.48 2.13 -14.10
CA ASN A 58 9.38 3.22 -14.41
C ASN A 58 10.55 3.16 -13.43
N SER A 59 11.78 3.38 -13.92
CA SER A 59 13.00 3.47 -13.10
C SER A 59 12.85 4.48 -11.94
N GLY A 60 12.02 5.51 -12.08
CA GLY A 60 11.68 6.43 -10.98
C GLY A 60 10.95 5.75 -9.81
N VAL A 61 10.00 4.86 -10.11
CA VAL A 61 9.23 4.12 -9.09
C VAL A 61 10.11 3.08 -8.40
N HIS A 62 11.00 2.41 -9.15
CA HIS A 62 12.01 1.52 -8.58
C HIS A 62 12.87 2.23 -7.53
N ARG A 63 13.45 3.40 -7.89
CA ARG A 63 14.31 4.17 -7.00
C ARG A 63 13.55 4.70 -5.78
N ALA A 64 12.35 5.24 -6.00
CA ALA A 64 11.52 5.76 -4.91
C ALA A 64 11.15 4.65 -3.90
N TYR A 65 10.71 3.49 -4.38
CA TYR A 65 10.37 2.35 -3.52
C TYR A 65 11.59 1.79 -2.79
N SER A 66 12.74 1.69 -3.48
CA SER A 66 13.96 1.17 -2.88
C SER A 66 14.48 2.07 -1.76
N LEU A 67 14.47 3.39 -1.97
CA LEU A 67 14.86 4.36 -0.95
C LEU A 67 13.90 4.34 0.24
N PHE A 68 12.59 4.30 -0.03
CA PHE A 68 11.57 4.16 0.99
C PHE A 68 11.79 2.89 1.84
N PHE A 69 12.00 1.74 1.19
CA PHE A 69 12.13 0.46 1.88
C PHE A 69 13.41 0.38 2.72
N VAL A 70 14.56 0.78 2.17
CA VAL A 70 15.84 0.74 2.89
C VAL A 70 15.82 1.69 4.09
N ILE A 71 15.43 2.95 3.88
CA ILE A 71 15.45 3.97 4.94
C ILE A 71 14.35 3.72 5.96
N GLY A 72 13.16 3.34 5.51
CA GLY A 72 12.04 3.02 6.38
C GLY A 72 12.30 1.78 7.23
N THR A 73 12.90 0.73 6.67
CA THR A 73 13.23 -0.48 7.42
C THR A 73 14.41 -0.24 8.38
N ALA A 74 15.44 0.49 7.94
CA ALA A 74 16.56 0.86 8.82
C ALA A 74 16.09 1.70 10.01
N GLY A 75 15.21 2.69 9.79
CA GLY A 75 14.64 3.48 10.87
C GLY A 75 13.67 2.68 11.74
N ALA A 76 12.92 1.74 11.18
CA ALA A 76 12.05 0.85 11.96
C ALA A 76 12.85 -0.05 12.93
N MET A 77 14.02 -0.55 12.52
CA MET A 77 14.88 -1.38 13.37
C MET A 77 15.48 -0.62 14.56
N GLN A 78 15.63 0.70 14.46
CA GLN A 78 16.16 1.53 15.55
C GLN A 78 15.17 1.64 16.72
N ILE A 79 13.90 1.32 16.50
CA ILE A 79 12.85 1.47 17.50
C ILE A 79 12.82 0.19 18.36
N PRO A 80 13.09 0.28 19.69
CA PRO A 80 13.28 -0.90 20.54
C PRO A 80 12.07 -1.84 20.58
N VAL A 81 10.86 -1.30 20.47
CA VAL A 81 9.61 -2.10 20.46
C VAL A 81 9.40 -2.91 19.17
N VAL A 82 10.12 -2.58 18.10
CA VAL A 82 10.03 -3.27 16.80
C VAL A 82 11.21 -4.23 16.62
N GLY A 83 12.42 -3.81 17.00
CA GLY A 83 13.62 -4.65 16.93
C GLY A 83 13.77 -5.34 15.57
N TRP A 84 13.90 -6.66 15.58
CA TRP A 84 14.12 -7.50 14.37
C TRP A 84 12.82 -8.03 13.73
N THR A 85 11.65 -7.56 14.16
CA THR A 85 10.36 -7.98 13.59
C THR A 85 10.23 -7.73 12.08
N PRO A 86 10.81 -6.68 11.46
CA PRO A 86 10.75 -6.47 10.01
C PRO A 86 11.38 -7.56 9.16
N LEU A 87 12.30 -8.34 9.73
CA LEU A 87 12.99 -9.43 9.04
C LEU A 87 12.48 -10.83 9.44
N ARG A 88 11.64 -10.92 10.48
CA ARG A 88 11.16 -12.19 11.04
C ARG A 88 9.66 -12.40 10.92
N SER A 89 8.89 -11.32 10.80
CA SER A 89 7.42 -11.38 10.72
C SER A 89 6.95 -11.61 9.28
N LEU A 90 6.07 -12.61 9.10
CA LEU A 90 5.34 -12.84 7.85
C LEU A 90 4.56 -11.61 7.37
N GLU A 91 4.22 -10.70 8.28
CA GLU A 91 3.42 -9.50 8.00
C GLU A 91 4.18 -8.43 7.21
N GLN A 92 5.52 -8.52 7.18
CA GLN A 92 6.38 -7.60 6.44
C GLN A 92 7.09 -8.30 5.26
N MET A 93 6.82 -9.60 5.05
CA MET A 93 7.38 -10.35 3.93
C MET A 93 6.80 -9.95 2.57
N GLY A 94 5.54 -9.51 2.51
CA GLY A 94 4.94 -9.03 1.26
C GLY A 94 5.71 -7.85 0.65
N PRO A 95 5.94 -6.76 1.39
CA PRO A 95 6.75 -5.62 0.95
C PRO A 95 8.20 -6.00 0.62
N LEU A 96 8.80 -6.92 1.37
CA LEU A 96 10.14 -7.45 1.08
C LEU A 96 10.16 -8.21 -0.26
N LEU A 97 9.15 -9.04 -0.54
CA LEU A 97 9.02 -9.75 -1.80
C LEU A 97 8.86 -8.78 -2.97
N VAL A 98 8.05 -7.74 -2.80
CA VAL A 98 7.88 -6.67 -3.81
C VAL A 98 9.21 -5.94 -4.04
N PHE A 99 10.00 -5.68 -3.00
CA PHE A 99 11.32 -5.07 -3.11
C PHE A 99 12.28 -5.92 -3.95
N LEU A 100 12.36 -7.22 -3.66
CA LEU A 100 13.17 -8.14 -4.42
C LEU A 100 12.69 -8.25 -5.88
N GLY A 101 11.38 -8.37 -6.09
CA GLY A 101 10.80 -8.45 -7.44
C GLY A 101 11.11 -7.23 -8.30
N ILE A 102 11.00 -6.03 -7.73
CA ILE A 102 11.30 -4.77 -8.42
C ILE A 102 12.79 -4.64 -8.74
N GLN A 103 13.68 -5.09 -7.84
CA GLN A 103 15.13 -5.10 -8.09
C GLN A 103 15.50 -5.97 -9.29
N VAL A 104 14.84 -7.12 -9.42
CA VAL A 104 15.03 -8.03 -10.56
C VAL A 104 14.49 -7.43 -11.85
N LEU A 105 13.33 -6.79 -11.80
CA LEU A 105 12.75 -6.14 -12.98
C LEU A 105 13.63 -5.01 -13.51
N GLU A 106 14.15 -4.13 -12.64
CA GLU A 106 15.08 -3.08 -13.06
C GLU A 106 16.39 -3.67 -13.59
N PHE A 107 16.90 -4.74 -12.97
CA PHE A 107 18.09 -5.45 -13.49
C PHE A 107 17.85 -5.99 -14.90
N CYS A 108 16.67 -6.57 -15.17
CA CYS A 108 16.28 -7.03 -16.50
C CYS A 108 16.21 -5.87 -17.50
N ASP A 109 15.63 -4.73 -17.10
CA ASP A 109 15.53 -3.54 -17.95
C ASP A 109 16.90 -2.91 -18.25
N ILE A 110 17.82 -2.89 -17.28
CA ILE A 110 19.20 -2.44 -17.48
C ILE A 110 19.92 -3.37 -18.47
N MET A 111 19.74 -4.68 -18.33
CA MET A 111 20.35 -5.67 -19.23
C MET A 111 19.81 -5.54 -20.65
N ARG A 112 18.49 -5.30 -20.81
CA ARG A 112 17.86 -5.03 -22.11
C ARG A 112 18.48 -3.81 -22.78
N ARG A 113 18.65 -2.70 -22.05
CA ARG A 113 19.26 -1.45 -22.58
C ARG A 113 20.71 -1.67 -23.00
N LYS A 114 21.48 -2.45 -22.24
CA LYS A 114 22.89 -2.75 -22.55
C LYS A 114 23.06 -3.67 -23.75
N ARG A 115 22.22 -4.70 -23.89
CA ARG A 115 22.37 -5.74 -24.92
C ARG A 115 21.53 -5.53 -26.18
N LYS A 116 20.65 -4.50 -26.22
CA LYS A 116 19.74 -4.21 -27.36
C LYS A 116 19.04 -5.47 -27.90
N MET A 117 18.56 -6.33 -27.00
CA MET A 117 17.90 -7.59 -27.37
C MET A 117 16.55 -7.33 -28.05
N GLY A 118 16.16 -8.23 -28.97
CA GLY A 118 14.82 -8.23 -29.57
C GLY A 118 13.73 -8.53 -28.53
N ASP A 119 12.50 -8.09 -28.81
CA ASP A 119 11.38 -8.14 -27.84
C ASP A 119 11.03 -9.57 -27.39
N ALA A 120 11.17 -10.57 -28.26
CA ALA A 120 10.92 -11.97 -27.93
C ALA A 120 11.97 -12.57 -26.97
N GLU A 121 13.24 -12.18 -27.13
CA GLU A 121 14.32 -12.60 -26.22
C GLU A 121 14.21 -11.92 -24.86
N PHE A 122 13.76 -10.66 -24.85
CA PHE A 122 13.53 -9.92 -23.60
C PHE A 122 12.42 -10.55 -22.75
N VAL A 123 11.30 -10.98 -23.35
CA VAL A 123 10.23 -11.65 -22.61
C VAL A 123 10.71 -12.99 -22.04
N LYS A 124 11.44 -13.79 -22.83
CA LYS A 124 12.05 -15.05 -22.36
C LYS A 124 13.03 -14.80 -21.21
N PHE A 125 13.91 -13.81 -21.34
CA PHE A 125 14.86 -13.43 -20.29
C PHE A 125 14.16 -12.95 -19.01
N ARG A 126 13.09 -12.15 -19.13
CA ARG A 126 12.30 -11.68 -18.00
C ARG A 126 11.61 -12.82 -17.26
N ILE A 127 10.99 -13.74 -17.98
CA ILE A 127 10.35 -14.93 -17.37
C ILE A 127 11.41 -15.79 -16.69
N GLN A 128 12.56 -16.02 -17.34
CA GLN A 128 13.66 -16.79 -16.76
C GLN A 128 14.23 -16.15 -15.50
N ALA A 129 14.41 -14.82 -15.47
CA ALA A 129 14.89 -14.10 -14.30
C ALA A 129 13.88 -14.16 -13.13
N ILE A 130 12.58 -14.00 -13.41
CA ILE A 130 11.52 -14.14 -12.41
C ILE A 130 11.48 -15.57 -11.86
N MET A 131 11.58 -16.58 -12.73
CA MET A 131 11.59 -17.99 -12.33
C MET A 131 12.84 -18.35 -11.52
N ALA A 132 14.01 -17.84 -11.90
CA ALA A 132 15.25 -18.08 -11.17
C ALA A 132 15.19 -17.48 -9.75
N VAL A 133 14.72 -16.24 -9.62
CA VAL A 133 14.61 -15.57 -8.33
C VAL A 133 13.48 -16.17 -7.50
N GLY A 134 12.35 -16.50 -8.12
CA GLY A 134 11.26 -17.24 -7.48
C GLY A 134 11.73 -18.58 -6.94
N GLY A 135 12.52 -19.32 -7.72
CA GLY A 135 13.15 -20.58 -7.29
C GLY A 135 14.10 -20.40 -6.12
N ILE A 136 14.95 -19.37 -6.14
CA ILE A 136 15.86 -19.04 -5.02
C ILE A 136 15.06 -18.69 -3.75
N LEU A 137 13.97 -17.92 -3.89
CA LEU A 137 13.13 -17.54 -2.75
C LEU A 137 12.39 -18.74 -2.16
N VAL A 138 11.87 -19.63 -2.99
CA VAL A 138 11.23 -20.87 -2.54
C VAL A 138 12.26 -21.80 -1.88
N ALA A 139 13.45 -21.95 -2.47
CA ALA A 139 14.52 -22.74 -1.86
C ALA A 139 14.97 -22.17 -0.51
N ALA A 140 15.16 -20.85 -0.42
CA ALA A 140 15.46 -20.17 0.84
C ALA A 140 14.34 -20.39 1.88
N ALA A 141 13.07 -20.25 1.48
CA ALA A 141 11.93 -20.50 2.34
C ALA A 141 11.88 -21.96 2.83
N CYS A 142 12.14 -22.94 1.96
CA CYS A 142 12.22 -24.36 2.34
C CYS A 142 13.39 -24.65 3.30
N CYS A 143 14.54 -24.01 3.11
CA CYS A 143 15.69 -24.15 4.02
C CYS A 143 15.48 -23.45 5.37
N LEU A 144 14.72 -22.36 5.41
CA LEU A 144 14.39 -21.60 6.61
C LEU A 144 13.13 -22.11 7.34
N TYR A 145 12.33 -22.95 6.70
CA TYR A 145 11.17 -23.62 7.31
C TYR A 145 11.55 -24.50 8.53
N PRO A 146 12.57 -25.38 8.46
CA PRO A 146 12.96 -26.22 9.59
C PRO A 146 13.65 -25.47 10.74
N THR A 147 14.11 -24.24 10.54
CA THR A 147 14.76 -23.45 11.60
C THR A 147 13.78 -22.68 12.48
N GLY A 148 12.47 -22.72 12.18
CA GLY A 148 11.44 -22.02 12.95
C GLY A 148 11.61 -20.49 12.95
N TYR A 149 12.41 -19.95 12.04
CA TYR A 149 12.80 -18.54 12.00
C TYR A 149 11.65 -17.62 11.54
N PHE A 150 10.73 -18.15 10.73
CA PHE A 150 9.49 -17.45 10.39
C PHE A 150 8.49 -17.60 11.53
N GLY A 151 8.32 -16.53 12.30
CA GLY A 151 7.27 -16.46 13.31
C GLY A 151 5.90 -16.60 12.63
N PRO A 152 4.95 -17.38 13.21
CA PRO A 152 3.59 -17.44 12.69
C PRO A 152 2.96 -16.05 12.67
N LEU A 153 2.01 -15.83 11.74
CA LEU A 153 1.21 -14.61 11.63
C LEU A 153 0.70 -14.18 13.01
N SER A 154 0.91 -12.91 13.40
CA SER A 154 0.51 -12.43 14.72
C SER A 154 -0.98 -12.66 14.91
N SER A 155 -1.37 -13.22 16.07
CA SER A 155 -2.75 -13.62 16.38
C SER A 155 -3.78 -12.51 16.15
N ARG A 156 -3.35 -11.24 16.24
CA ARG A 156 -4.16 -10.04 16.02
C ARG A 156 -4.49 -9.77 14.54
N ILE A 157 -3.58 -10.06 13.62
CA ILE A 157 -3.83 -9.93 12.16
C ILE A 157 -4.48 -11.20 11.62
N ARG A 158 -4.17 -12.37 12.19
CA ARG A 158 -4.87 -13.62 11.87
C ARG A 158 -6.37 -13.54 12.22
N GLY A 159 -6.74 -12.89 13.33
CA GLY A 159 -8.13 -12.56 13.66
C GLY A 159 -8.80 -11.53 12.74
N LEU A 160 -8.01 -10.83 11.91
CA LEU A 160 -8.50 -9.87 10.91
C LEU A 160 -8.90 -10.57 9.60
N PHE A 161 -8.15 -11.61 9.20
CA PHE A 161 -8.35 -12.36 7.95
C PHE A 161 -9.23 -13.60 8.14
N VAL A 162 -9.10 -14.28 9.27
CA VAL A 162 -9.97 -15.39 9.66
C VAL A 162 -11.04 -14.80 10.57
N LYS A 163 -12.32 -14.92 10.17
CA LYS A 163 -13.46 -14.73 11.07
C LYS A 163 -13.33 -15.75 12.20
N HIS A 164 -12.50 -15.49 13.20
CA HIS A 164 -12.41 -16.37 14.35
C HIS A 164 -13.61 -16.07 15.23
N THR A 165 -14.57 -17.00 15.16
CA THR A 165 -15.19 -17.65 16.31
C THR A 165 -14.79 -17.00 17.62
N LYS A 166 -15.77 -16.36 18.28
CA LYS A 166 -15.73 -15.81 19.65
C LYS A 166 -14.53 -16.33 20.43
N THR A 167 -13.68 -15.42 20.89
CA THR A 167 -12.34 -15.69 21.45
C THR A 167 -12.38 -16.48 22.77
N GLY A 168 -13.55 -17.02 23.16
CA GLY A 168 -13.77 -17.78 24.39
C GLY A 168 -13.72 -16.92 25.66
N ASN A 169 -13.16 -15.71 25.59
CA ASN A 169 -13.05 -14.77 26.69
C ASN A 169 -14.12 -13.64 26.54
N PRO A 170 -15.19 -13.65 27.36
CA PRO A 170 -16.26 -12.66 27.29
C PRO A 170 -15.81 -11.23 27.61
N LEU A 171 -14.64 -11.02 28.24
CA LEU A 171 -14.09 -9.69 28.51
C LEU A 171 -13.45 -9.03 27.27
N VAL A 172 -13.03 -9.81 26.27
CA VAL A 172 -12.42 -9.28 25.04
C VAL A 172 -13.48 -9.13 23.95
N ASP A 173 -14.42 -10.07 23.87
CA ASP A 173 -15.54 -10.03 22.93
C ASP A 173 -16.61 -8.98 23.32
N SER A 174 -16.63 -8.51 24.58
CA SER A 174 -17.52 -7.43 25.04
C SER A 174 -16.99 -6.02 24.72
N VAL A 175 -15.72 -5.88 24.33
CA VAL A 175 -15.17 -4.59 23.93
C VAL A 175 -15.74 -4.25 22.55
N ALA A 176 -16.59 -3.22 22.52
CA ALA A 176 -17.27 -2.73 21.32
C ALA A 176 -16.32 -2.41 20.13
N GLU A 177 -15.02 -2.21 20.40
CA GLU A 177 -13.99 -1.99 19.39
C GLU A 177 -13.73 -3.20 18.46
N HIS A 178 -14.04 -4.42 18.91
CA HIS A 178 -13.84 -5.65 18.13
C HIS A 178 -15.09 -6.11 17.36
N GLN A 179 -16.22 -5.44 17.55
CA GLN A 179 -17.43 -5.77 16.81
C GLN A 179 -17.36 -5.25 15.37
N PRO A 180 -17.97 -5.98 14.41
CA PRO A 180 -18.04 -5.53 13.02
C PRO A 180 -18.83 -4.22 12.94
N ALA A 181 -18.37 -3.31 12.10
CA ALA A 181 -19.00 -2.00 11.94
C ALA A 181 -20.39 -2.16 11.31
N ASN A 182 -21.42 -1.70 12.03
CA ASN A 182 -22.80 -1.69 11.55
C ASN A 182 -23.05 -0.49 10.64
N ALA A 183 -24.00 -0.60 9.69
CA ALA A 183 -24.29 0.47 8.72
C ALA A 183 -24.66 1.81 9.40
N GLY A 184 -25.33 1.76 10.56
CA GLY A 184 -25.63 2.94 11.37
C GLY A 184 -24.39 3.65 11.94
N MET A 185 -23.32 2.92 12.30
CA MET A 185 -22.07 3.52 12.77
C MET A 185 -21.31 4.23 11.63
N TYR A 186 -21.37 3.68 10.42
CA TYR A 186 -20.85 4.35 9.23
C TYR A 186 -21.60 5.64 8.93
N ALA A 187 -22.94 5.62 9.02
CA ALA A 187 -23.74 6.82 8.86
C ALA A 187 -23.36 7.87 9.93
N SER A 188 -23.28 7.50 11.21
CA SER A 188 -22.94 8.47 12.27
C SER A 188 -21.53 9.05 12.17
N TYR A 189 -20.52 8.25 11.77
CA TYR A 189 -19.13 8.73 11.69
C TYR A 189 -18.75 9.36 10.34
N LEU A 190 -19.33 8.90 9.23
CA LEU A 190 -18.93 9.29 7.89
C LEU A 190 -20.04 9.96 7.07
N ASN A 191 -21.28 10.05 7.58
CA ASN A 191 -22.46 10.74 7.00
C ASN A 191 -22.38 10.91 5.46
N LEU A 192 -22.29 12.16 4.98
CA LEU A 192 -22.22 12.54 3.56
C LEU A 192 -20.98 12.02 2.81
N PRO A 193 -19.76 12.09 3.37
CA PRO A 193 -18.56 11.58 2.69
C PRO A 193 -18.64 10.14 2.18
N LEU A 194 -19.37 9.23 2.85
CA LEU A 194 -19.43 7.81 2.47
C LEU A 194 -20.12 7.59 1.11
N ASP A 195 -21.23 8.28 0.87
CA ASP A 195 -22.02 8.16 -0.36
C ASP A 195 -21.26 8.74 -1.57
N TYR A 196 -20.51 9.83 -1.36
CA TYR A 196 -19.69 10.45 -2.40
C TYR A 196 -18.31 9.81 -2.59
N ALA A 197 -17.82 9.01 -1.64
CA ALA A 197 -16.52 8.35 -1.75
C ALA A 197 -16.46 7.32 -2.88
N LEU A 198 -17.55 6.59 -3.12
CA LEU A 198 -17.65 5.63 -4.23
C LEU A 198 -17.60 6.36 -5.59
N MET A 199 -18.30 7.50 -5.70
CA MET A 199 -18.29 8.33 -6.91
C MET A 199 -16.94 9.00 -7.15
N GLY A 200 -16.30 9.52 -6.10
CA GLY A 200 -14.94 10.07 -6.16
C GLY A 200 -13.88 9.03 -6.52
N GLY A 201 -14.03 7.80 -6.04
CA GLY A 201 -13.20 6.66 -6.43
C GLY A 201 -13.33 6.31 -7.91
N LEU A 202 -14.54 6.34 -8.47
CA LEU A 202 -14.79 6.11 -9.89
C LEU A 202 -14.18 7.21 -10.78
N VAL A 203 -14.33 8.48 -10.40
CA VAL A 203 -13.69 9.60 -11.12
C VAL A 203 -12.16 9.53 -11.04
N SER A 204 -11.62 9.13 -9.88
CA SER A 204 -10.19 8.88 -9.69
C SER A 204 -9.69 7.77 -10.61
N LEU A 205 -10.45 6.70 -10.82
CA LEU A 205 -10.09 5.61 -11.75
C LEU A 205 -10.14 6.06 -13.22
N TRP A 206 -10.98 7.03 -13.56
CA TRP A 206 -11.05 7.58 -14.92
C TRP A 206 -9.79 8.39 -15.26
N LYS A 207 -9.26 9.16 -14.30
CA LYS A 207 -7.96 9.84 -14.46
C LYS A 207 -6.83 8.83 -14.23
N ARG A 208 -6.34 8.21 -15.31
CA ARG A 208 -5.24 7.22 -15.34
C ARG A 208 -3.88 7.76 -14.87
N ASN A 209 -3.76 8.24 -13.63
CA ASN A 209 -2.51 8.67 -13.01
C ASN A 209 -2.08 7.70 -11.92
N ASN A 210 -0.77 7.53 -11.73
CA ASN A 210 -0.21 6.56 -10.77
C ASN A 210 -0.67 6.86 -9.33
N ALA A 211 -0.78 8.15 -8.97
CA ALA A 211 -1.27 8.57 -7.66
C ALA A 211 -2.78 8.29 -7.45
N PHE A 212 -3.60 8.34 -8.50
CA PHE A 212 -5.03 8.06 -8.40
C PHE A 212 -5.30 6.56 -8.23
N TYR A 213 -4.46 5.68 -8.81
CA TYR A 213 -4.52 4.24 -8.51
C TYR A 213 -4.20 3.93 -7.05
N PHE A 214 -3.28 4.67 -6.42
CA PHE A 214 -3.00 4.54 -4.99
C PHE A 214 -4.23 4.89 -4.15
N LEU A 215 -4.91 5.99 -4.48
CA LEU A 215 -6.09 6.43 -3.75
C LEU A 215 -7.24 5.42 -3.86
N ALA A 216 -7.51 4.91 -5.07
CA ALA A 216 -8.56 3.92 -5.28
C ALA A 216 -8.27 2.61 -4.53
N LEU A 217 -7.02 2.14 -4.58
CA LEU A 217 -6.58 0.97 -3.81
C LEU A 217 -6.74 1.18 -2.30
N TYR A 218 -6.32 2.34 -1.80
CA TYR A 218 -6.44 2.69 -0.39
C TYR A 218 -7.92 2.68 0.04
N GLY A 219 -8.82 3.24 -0.76
CA GLY A 219 -10.26 3.22 -0.48
C GLY A 219 -10.83 1.81 -0.41
N PHE A 220 -10.50 0.95 -1.38
CA PHE A 220 -10.99 -0.43 -1.40
C PHE A 220 -10.51 -1.24 -0.20
N ILE A 221 -9.21 -1.16 0.11
CA ILE A 221 -8.62 -1.88 1.23
C ILE A 221 -9.14 -1.34 2.57
N ALA A 222 -9.25 -0.01 2.72
CA ALA A 222 -9.76 0.61 3.94
C ALA A 222 -11.21 0.21 4.20
N GLN A 223 -12.07 0.20 3.17
CA GLN A 223 -13.47 -0.23 3.27
C GLN A 223 -13.60 -1.70 3.70
N HIS A 224 -12.73 -2.57 3.16
CA HIS A 224 -12.71 -3.97 3.55
C HIS A 224 -12.35 -4.14 5.04
N PHE A 225 -11.31 -3.44 5.52
CA PHE A 225 -10.87 -3.56 6.90
C PHE A 225 -11.81 -2.87 7.90
N SER A 226 -12.38 -1.72 7.56
CA SER A 226 -13.37 -1.06 8.42
C SER A 226 -14.63 -1.91 8.58
N GLY A 227 -15.01 -2.71 7.57
CA GLY A 227 -16.13 -3.65 7.67
C GLY A 227 -15.89 -4.80 8.67
N LYS A 228 -14.63 -5.10 8.98
CA LYS A 228 -14.23 -6.22 9.85
C LYS A 228 -14.08 -5.80 11.31
N MET A 229 -13.65 -4.57 11.60
CA MET A 229 -13.56 -4.03 12.96
C MET A 229 -13.91 -2.53 12.99
N SER A 230 -14.75 -2.13 13.94
CA SER A 230 -15.19 -0.74 14.13
C SER A 230 -14.03 0.24 14.38
N ARG A 231 -12.97 -0.19 15.07
CA ARG A 231 -11.78 0.65 15.33
C ARG A 231 -11.01 1.06 14.06
N LEU A 232 -11.11 0.27 12.98
CA LEU A 232 -10.41 0.53 11.71
C LEU A 232 -11.11 1.59 10.84
N VAL A 233 -12.32 2.03 11.22
CA VAL A 233 -13.02 3.16 10.59
C VAL A 233 -12.16 4.43 10.60
N LEU A 234 -11.31 4.61 11.62
CA LEU A 234 -10.39 5.75 11.71
C LEU A 234 -9.37 5.81 10.55
N ILE A 235 -9.01 4.66 9.95
CA ILE A 235 -8.12 4.61 8.78
C ILE A 235 -8.89 5.00 7.51
N CYS A 236 -10.19 4.70 7.45
CA CYS A 236 -11.05 5.01 6.32
C CYS A 236 -11.35 6.52 6.19
N GLY A 237 -11.48 7.22 7.33
CA GLY A 237 -11.83 8.65 7.39
C GLY A 237 -11.06 9.55 6.41
N PRO A 238 -9.71 9.57 6.43
CA PRO A 238 -8.93 10.42 5.52
C PRO A 238 -9.15 10.12 4.04
N VAL A 239 -9.37 8.86 3.67
CA VAL A 239 -9.57 8.46 2.25
C VAL A 239 -10.88 8.96 1.73
N VAL A 240 -11.91 8.74 2.54
CA VAL A 240 -13.28 9.12 2.23
C VAL A 240 -13.38 10.65 2.11
N ALA A 241 -12.70 11.40 2.98
CA ALA A 241 -12.61 12.86 2.86
C ALA A 241 -11.93 13.30 1.55
N VAL A 242 -10.82 12.68 1.17
CA VAL A 242 -10.11 13.01 -0.09
C VAL A 242 -10.93 12.62 -1.32
N ALA A 243 -11.59 11.45 -1.31
CA ALA A 243 -12.44 11.01 -2.40
C ALA A 243 -13.65 11.94 -2.58
N CYS A 244 -14.30 12.34 -1.49
CA CYS A 244 -15.37 13.33 -1.50
C CYS A 244 -14.87 14.68 -2.04
N ALA A 245 -13.69 15.14 -1.62
CA ALA A 245 -13.10 16.39 -2.10
C ALA A 245 -12.83 16.37 -3.62
N ILE A 246 -12.38 15.24 -4.17
CA ILE A 246 -12.16 15.07 -5.61
C ILE A 246 -13.48 15.14 -6.38
N TRP A 247 -14.54 14.51 -5.85
CA TRP A 247 -15.86 14.55 -6.46
C TRP A 247 -16.44 15.96 -6.45
N CYS A 248 -16.42 16.64 -5.30
CA CYS A 248 -16.90 18.02 -5.18
C CYS A 248 -16.09 18.98 -6.06
N GLY A 249 -14.77 18.81 -6.15
CA GLY A 249 -13.91 19.61 -7.03
C GLY A 249 -14.27 19.42 -8.51
N TRP A 250 -14.44 18.18 -8.96
CA TRP A 250 -14.86 17.90 -10.33
C TRP A 250 -16.24 18.49 -10.66
N LEU A 251 -17.21 18.37 -9.74
CA LEU A 251 -18.53 18.95 -9.91
C LEU A 251 -18.48 20.49 -9.97
N LEU A 252 -17.65 21.10 -9.12
CA LEU A 252 -17.46 22.56 -9.13
C LEU A 252 -16.83 23.02 -10.45
N ASP A 253 -15.80 22.33 -10.95
CA ASP A 253 -15.17 22.64 -12.23
C ASP A 253 -16.19 22.58 -13.38
N GLN A 254 -17.02 21.52 -13.42
CA GLN A 254 -18.06 21.35 -14.44
C GLN A 254 -19.17 22.41 -14.38
N LEU A 255 -19.44 22.98 -13.20
CA LEU A 255 -20.46 24.02 -13.03
C LEU A 255 -19.89 25.42 -13.26
N LEU A 256 -18.64 25.70 -12.84
CA LEU A 256 -18.02 27.02 -12.95
C LEU A 256 -17.44 27.29 -14.34
N GLU A 257 -16.83 26.29 -15.01
CA GLU A 257 -16.29 26.46 -16.37
C GLU A 257 -17.32 27.02 -17.38
N PRO A 258 -18.53 26.45 -17.51
CA PRO A 258 -19.53 26.99 -18.42
C PRO A 258 -20.05 28.36 -17.97
N PHE A 259 -20.14 28.61 -16.66
CA PHE A 259 -20.57 29.91 -16.14
C PHE A 259 -19.55 31.03 -16.40
N LEU A 260 -18.26 30.72 -16.27
CA LEU A 260 -17.16 31.64 -16.57
C LEU A 260 -17.03 31.92 -18.07
N LEU A 261 -17.26 30.90 -18.91
CA LEU A 261 -17.29 31.06 -20.37
C LEU A 261 -18.52 31.84 -20.88
N LEU A 262 -19.61 31.89 -20.10
CA LEU A 262 -20.79 32.73 -20.38
C LEU A 262 -20.63 34.18 -19.90
N LEU A 263 -19.70 34.44 -18.97
CA LEU A 263 -19.44 35.76 -18.37
C LEU A 263 -18.28 36.52 -19.04
N GLY A 264 -17.60 35.92 -20.02
CA GLY A 264 -16.47 36.48 -20.78
C GLY A 264 -16.75 36.56 -22.26
#